data_AF-A0A0G1S5N0-F1
#
_entry.id   AF-A0A0G1S5N0-F1
#
_cell.length_a   1.000
_cell.length_b   1.000
_cell.length_c   1.000
_cell.angle_alpha   90.00
_cell.angle_beta   90.00
_cell.angle_gamma   90.00
#
_symmetry.space_group_name_H-M   'P 1'
#
loop_
_entity.id
_entity.type
_entity.pdbx_description
1 polymer ?
#
loop_
_entity_poly.entity_id
_entity_poly.type
_entity_poly.pdbx_seq_one_letter_code
_entity_poly.pdbx_strand_id
1 'polypeptide(L)' 'MLTDESIASLAGKLKSKDISPVDIAKQCLEQIEKLNPTINAFITKVDSKAVLDQAKKVKLTTP' A
#
# COMPACT_ATOMS: atom_id res chain seq x y z
N MET A 1 11.56 -2.59 -4.02
CA MET A 1 10.52 -1.80 -3.30
C MET A 1 9.29 -2.69 -3.18
N LEU A 2 8.45 -2.58 -2.14
CA LEU A 2 7.27 -3.47 -2.00
C LEU A 2 6.31 -3.34 -3.20
N THR A 3 6.26 -2.15 -3.78
CA THR A 3 5.49 -1.79 -4.99
C THR A 3 6.03 -2.39 -6.29
N ASP A 4 7.21 -3.00 -6.30
CA ASP A 4 7.76 -3.70 -7.48
C ASP A 4 7.41 -5.20 -7.49
N GLU A 5 6.86 -5.71 -6.38
CA GLU A 5 6.49 -7.11 -6.25
C GLU A 5 5.09 -7.38 -6.78
N SER A 6 4.84 -8.62 -7.22
CA SER A 6 3.51 -9.04 -7.60
C SER A 6 2.59 -9.15 -6.37
N ILE A 7 1.29 -8.97 -6.60
CA ILE A 7 0.25 -9.14 -5.56
C ILE A 7 0.36 -10.54 -4.92
N ALA A 8 0.70 -11.58 -5.70
CA ALA A 8 0.89 -12.93 -5.19
C ALA A 8 2.06 -13.05 -4.19
N SER A 9 3.18 -12.39 -4.45
CA SER A 9 4.32 -12.33 -3.52
C SER A 9 3.95 -11.60 -2.24
N LEU A 10 3.33 -10.42 -2.36
CA LEU A 10 2.90 -9.60 -1.22
C LEU A 10 1.86 -10.34 -0.36
N ALA A 11 0.94 -11.09 -0.97
CA ALA A 11 -0.04 -11.91 -0.24
C ALA A 11 0.65 -13.00 0.59
N GLY A 12 1.71 -13.62 0.07
CA GLY A 12 2.54 -14.56 0.82
C GLY A 12 3.18 -13.90 2.04
N LYS A 13 3.83 -12.75 1.84
CA LYS A 13 4.51 -11.98 2.90
C LYS A 13 3.56 -11.43 3.96
N LEU A 14 2.36 -11.04 3.56
CA LEU A 14 1.29 -10.64 4.48
C LEU A 14 0.87 -11.81 5.38
N LYS A 15 0.69 -13.01 4.80
CA LYS A 15 0.32 -14.22 5.57
C LYS A 15 1.42 -14.67 6.53
N SER A 16 2.69 -14.58 6.11
CA SER A 16 3.84 -14.85 6.99
C SER A 16 4.11 -13.75 8.01
N LYS A 17 3.39 -12.61 7.93
CA LYS A 17 3.58 -11.40 8.76
C LYS A 17 4.95 -10.74 8.59
N ASP A 18 5.64 -11.00 7.48
CA ASP A 18 6.89 -10.32 7.12
C ASP A 18 6.66 -8.84 6.82
N ILE A 19 5.45 -8.49 6.37
CA ILE A 19 4.99 -7.13 6.11
C ILE A 19 3.57 -6.93 6.63
N SER A 20 3.20 -5.70 6.97
CA SER A 20 1.83 -5.33 7.34
C SER A 20 1.09 -4.64 6.19
N PRO A 21 -0.26 -4.62 6.21
CA PRO A 21 -1.04 -3.83 5.25
C PRO A 21 -0.67 -2.33 5.25
N VAL A 22 -0.26 -1.81 6.41
CA VAL A 22 0.16 -0.42 6.58
C VAL A 22 1.47 -0.14 5.86
N ASP A 23 2.41 -1.09 5.86
CA ASP A 23 3.71 -0.94 5.18
C ASP A 23 3.54 -0.84 3.67
N ILE A 24 2.65 -1.67 3.10
CA ILE A 24 2.31 -1.63 1.68
C ILE A 24 1.67 -0.28 1.32
N ALA A 25 0.66 0.14 2.09
CA ALA A 25 -0.03 1.41 1.85
C ALA A 25 0.94 2.60 1.91
N LYS A 26 1.87 2.60 2.87
CA LYS A 26 2.89 3.64 3.01
C LYS A 26 3.82 3.69 1.80
N GLN A 27 4.33 2.55 1.33
CA GLN A 27 5.18 2.48 0.13
C GLN A 27 4.45 2.95 -1.13
N CYS A 28 3.16 2.61 -1.28
CA CYS A 28 2.34 3.12 -2.39
C CYS A 28 2.22 4.66 -2.34
N LEU A 29 1.90 5.22 -1.16
CA LEU A 29 1.81 6.68 -0.99
C LEU A 29 3.14 7.37 -1.29
N GLU A 30 4.27 6.83 -0.84
CA GLU A 30 5.61 7.34 -1.15
C GLU A 30 5.89 7.36 -2.65
N GLN A 31 5.53 6.30 -3.37
CA GLN A 31 5.68 6.27 -4.84
C GLN A 31 4.77 7.27 -5.53
N ILE A 32 3.53 7.43 -5.08
CA ILE A 32 2.58 8.40 -5.63
C ILE A 32 3.14 9.81 -5.48
N GLU A 33 3.62 10.19 -4.30
CA GLU A 33 4.20 11.53 -4.08
C GLU A 33 5.43 11.78 -4.95
N LYS A 34 6.24 10.75 -5.22
CA LYS A 34 7.41 10.85 -6.10
C LYS A 34 7.05 10.98 -7.57
N LEU A 35 6.10 10.17 -8.06
CA LEU A 35 5.87 9.99 -9.50
C LEU A 35 4.72 10.85 -10.03
N ASN A 36 3.66 11.06 -9.24
CA ASN A 36 2.47 11.76 -9.70
C ASN A 36 2.74 13.18 -10.23
N PRO A 37 3.66 13.98 -9.68
CA PRO A 37 3.97 15.31 -10.26
C PRO A 37 4.51 15.26 -11.69
N THR A 38 5.08 14.12 -12.11
CA THR A 38 5.65 13.94 -13.45
C THR A 38 4.63 13.32 -14.40
N ILE A 39 3.91 12.28 -13.96
CA ILE A 39 3.03 11.49 -14.83
C ILE A 39 1.54 11.85 -14.71
N ASN A 40 1.16 12.62 -13.68
CA ASN A 40 -0.21 13.05 -13.40
C ASN A 40 -1.25 11.91 -13.45
N ALA A 41 -0.90 10.76 -12.88
CA ALA A 41 -1.73 9.55 -12.90
C ALA A 41 -2.99 9.66 -12.01
N PHE A 42 -2.99 10.55 -11.02
CA PHE A 42 -4.08 10.74 -10.07
C PHE A 42 -4.66 12.15 -10.17
N ILE A 43 -5.97 12.23 -10.43
CA ILE A 43 -6.73 13.49 -10.44
C ILE A 43 -7.01 13.95 -9.01
N THR A 44 -7.56 13.05 -8.18
CA THR A 44 -7.86 13.32 -6.77
C THR A 44 -7.07 12.35 -5.90
N LYS A 45 -6.22 12.90 -5.02
CA LYS A 45 -5.52 12.12 -4.00
C LYS A 45 -6.38 12.05 -2.74
N VAL A 46 -6.61 10.83 -2.25
CA VAL A 46 -7.18 10.63 -0.90
C VAL A 46 -6.13 11.02 0.13
N ASP A 47 -6.56 11.63 1.23
CA ASP A 47 -5.67 12.00 2.32
C ASP A 47 -4.89 10.78 2.86
N SER A 48 -3.56 10.93 2.98
CA SER A 48 -2.65 9.86 3.39
C SER A 48 -3.00 9.28 4.75
N LYS A 49 -3.48 10.09 5.70
CA LYS A 49 -3.89 9.59 7.02
C LYS A 49 -5.13 8.72 6.91
N ALA A 50 -6.11 9.13 6.10
CA ALA A 50 -7.30 8.31 5.84
C ALA A 50 -6.95 6.95 5.22
N VAL A 51 -6.00 6.92 4.27
CA VAL A 51 -5.50 5.68 3.66
C VAL A 51 -4.83 4.77 4.71
N LEU A 52 -3.94 5.32 5.54
CA LEU A 52 -3.25 4.54 6.57
C LEU A 52 -4.20 4.06 7.67
N ASP A 53 -5.20 4.87 8.05
CA ASP A 53 -6.21 4.48 9.03
C ASP A 53 -7.11 3.37 8.50
N GLN A 54 -7.39 3.35 7.19
CA GLN A 54 -8.09 2.24 6.56
C GLN A 54 -7.21 0.97 6.57
N ALA A 55 -5.92 1.07 6.24
CA ALA A 55 -5.01 -0.07 6.25
C ALA A 55 -4.90 -0.73 7.63
N LYS A 56 -4.89 0.06 8.72
CA LYS A 56 -4.87 -0.46 10.11
C LYS A 56 -6.10 -1.28 10.47
N LYS A 57 -7.26 -1.04 9.83
CA LYS A 57 -8.50 -1.77 10.12
C LYS A 57 -8.53 -3.16 9.48
N VAL A 58 -7.70 -3.40 8.47
CA VAL A 58 -7.67 -4.69 7.77
C VAL A 58 -7.01 -5.73 8.67
N LYS A 59 -7.79 -6.74 9.03
CA LYS A 59 -7.27 -7.98 9.63
C LYS A 59 -7.23 -9.03 8.53
N LEU A 60 -6.12 -9.75 8.44
CA LEU A 60 -6.00 -10.92 7.55
C LEU A 60 -6.90 -12.01 8.12
N THR A 61 -8.17 -12.02 7.70
CA THR A 61 -9.06 -13.16 7.92
C THR A 61 -8.74 -14.19 6.86
N THR A 62 -8.02 -15.24 7.26
CA THR A 62 -7.87 -16.43 6.43
C THR A 62 -9.26 -17.06 6.22
N PRO A 63 -9.69 -17.37 4.99
CA PRO A 63 -10.83 -18.26 4.79
C PRO A 63 -10.52 -19.68 5.28
#